data_AF-A0A836F3M7-F1
#
_entry.id   AF-A0A836F3M7-F1
#
_cell.length_a   1.000
_cell.length_b   1.000
_cell.length_c   1.000
_cell.angle_alpha   90.00
_cell.angle_beta   90.00
_cell.angle_gamma   90.00
#
_symmetry.space_group_name_H-M   'P 1'
#
loop_
_entity.id
_entity.type
_entity.pdbx_description
1 polymer ?
#
loop_
_entity_poly.entity_id
_entity_poly.type
_entity_poly.pdbx_seq_one_letter_code
_entity_poly.pdbx_strand_id
1 'polypeptide(L)' 'MKPFQCQKCGRGFTLKRNKDRHVNYECGHEPRFQCPYCGLRSKQTSPVYAHIRKKHPEEEVFIFDMKL' A
#
# COMPACT_ATOMS: atom_id res chain seq x y z
N MET A 1 -13.34 7.56 -18.13
CA MET A 1 -13.70 8.62 -17.17
C MET A 1 -13.24 8.23 -15.76
N LYS A 2 -12.82 9.17 -14.91
CA LYS A 2 -12.45 8.95 -13.50
C LYS A 2 -13.43 9.71 -12.58
N PRO A 3 -14.67 9.24 -12.42
CA PRO A 3 -15.72 10.02 -11.76
C PRO A 3 -15.48 10.20 -10.25
N PHE A 4 -14.61 9.39 -9.63
CA PHE A 4 -14.34 9.48 -8.20
C PHE A 4 -13.02 10.19 -7.95
N GLN A 5 -13.07 11.42 -7.43
CA GLN A 5 -11.88 12.21 -7.14
C GLN A 5 -11.58 12.29 -5.64
N CYS A 6 -10.29 12.26 -5.30
CA CYS A 6 -9.82 12.56 -3.97
C CYS A 6 -9.82 14.08 -3.77
N GLN A 7 -10.62 14.58 -2.83
CA GLN A 7 -10.70 16.02 -2.55
C GLN A 7 -9.42 16.58 -1.91
N LYS A 8 -8.59 15.73 -1.29
CA LYS A 8 -7.34 16.15 -0.64
C LYS A 8 -6.19 16.41 -1.63
N CYS A 9 -6.12 15.66 -2.73
CA CYS A 9 -4.98 15.70 -3.66
C CYS A 9 -5.37 15.75 -5.14
N GLY A 10 -6.66 15.79 -5.46
CA GLY A 10 -7.19 15.84 -6.84
C GLY A 10 -7.11 14.54 -7.63
N ARG A 11 -6.48 13.47 -7.10
CA ARG A 11 -6.31 12.21 -7.85
C ARG A 11 -7.66 11.56 -8.19
N GLY A 12 -7.86 11.25 -9.46
CA GLY A 12 -9.06 10.58 -9.97
C GLY A 12 -8.96 9.05 -10.02
N PHE A 13 -10.07 8.38 -9.78
CA PHE A 13 -10.24 6.93 -9.76
C PHE A 13 -11.48 6.50 -10.57
N THR A 14 -11.42 5.31 -11.15
CA THR A 14 -12.53 4.70 -11.88
C THR A 14 -13.58 4.06 -10.96
N LEU A 15 -13.18 3.65 -9.75
CA LEU A 15 -14.05 2.98 -8.77
C LEU A 15 -14.03 3.73 -7.43
N LYS A 16 -15.21 3.87 -6.80
CA LYS A 16 -15.38 4.52 -5.49
C LYS A 16 -14.50 3.87 -4.41
N ARG A 17 -14.52 2.53 -4.33
CA ARG A 17 -13.69 1.76 -3.37
C ARG A 17 -12.20 2.08 -3.45
N ASN A 18 -11.68 2.37 -4.64
CA ASN A 18 -10.26 2.68 -4.82
C ASN A 18 -9.94 4.09 -4.31
N LYS A 19 -10.84 5.06 -4.54
CA LYS A 19 -10.74 6.40 -3.96
C LYS A 19 -10.81 6.35 -2.45
N ASP A 20 -11.76 5.59 -1.88
CA ASP A 20 -11.94 5.50 -0.43
C ASP A 20 -10.71 4.88 0.24
N ARG A 21 -10.19 3.77 -0.30
CA ARG A 21 -8.92 3.18 0.15
C ARG A 21 -7.77 4.18 0.10
N HIS A 22 -7.64 4.90 -1.03
CA HIS A 22 -6.62 5.92 -1.19
C HIS A 22 -6.71 7.00 -0.10
N VAL A 23 -7.89 7.54 0.16
CA VAL A 23 -8.09 8.59 1.17
C VAL A 23 -7.76 8.08 2.58
N ASN A 24 -8.17 6.86 2.91
CA ASN A 24 -8.06 6.32 4.27
C ASN A 24 -6.65 5.85 4.64
N TYR A 25 -5.85 5.42 3.64
CA TYR A 25 -4.58 4.74 3.91
C TYR A 25 -3.40 5.28 3.12
N GLU A 26 -3.62 6.03 2.03
CA GLU A 26 -2.53 6.44 1.14
C GLU A 26 -2.29 7.94 1.09
N CYS A 27 -3.36 8.74 1.06
CA CYS A 27 -3.29 10.18 0.86
C CYS A 27 -2.74 10.88 2.10
N GLY A 28 -1.49 11.33 2.04
CA GLY A 28 -0.82 11.99 3.18
C GLY A 28 -0.38 11.03 4.29
N HIS A 29 -0.48 9.72 4.09
CA HIS A 29 -0.03 8.72 5.05
C HIS A 29 1.38 8.22 4.69
N GLU A 30 2.23 8.02 5.68
CA GLU A 30 3.51 7.33 5.50
C GLU A 30 3.31 5.81 5.31
N PRO A 31 4.27 5.11 4.69
CA PRO A 31 4.28 3.66 4.65
C PRO A 31 4.12 3.06 6.05
N ARG A 32 3.25 2.06 6.19
CA ARG A 32 2.96 1.37 7.46
C ARG A 32 3.62 -0.01 7.51
N PHE A 33 3.71 -0.66 6.37
CA PHE A 33 4.14 -2.05 6.27
C PHE A 33 5.55 -2.10 5.67
N GLN A 34 6.41 -2.92 6.26
CA GLN A 34 7.79 -3.10 5.82
C GLN A 34 8.07 -4.58 5.52
N CYS A 35 8.91 -4.81 4.50
CA CYS A 35 9.51 -6.11 4.25
C CYS A 35 10.53 -6.41 5.37
N PRO A 36 10.44 -7.55 6.07
CA PRO A 36 11.38 -7.87 7.14
C PRO A 36 12.81 -8.14 6.63
N TYR A 37 12.97 -8.43 5.35
CA TYR A 37 14.24 -8.81 4.73
C TYR A 37 14.97 -7.65 4.04
N CYS A 38 14.32 -6.49 3.87
CA CYS A 38 14.95 -5.33 3.24
C CYS A 38 14.29 -3.98 3.61
N GLY A 39 14.76 -2.90 3.00
CA GLY A 39 14.24 -1.55 3.24
C GLY A 39 12.91 -1.22 2.56
N LEU A 40 12.27 -2.16 1.84
CA LEU A 40 11.02 -1.87 1.13
C LEU A 40 9.87 -1.61 2.10
N ARG A 41 9.17 -0.49 1.90
CA ARG A 41 8.00 -0.08 2.67
C ARG A 41 6.80 0.22 1.76
N SER A 42 5.60 -0.03 2.26
CA SER A 42 4.34 0.20 1.57
C SER A 42 3.25 0.67 2.52
N LYS A 43 2.24 1.36 1.99
CA LYS A 43 1.04 1.78 2.73
C LYS A 43 0.00 0.67 2.85
N GLN A 44 0.16 -0.40 2.07
CA GLN A 44 -0.71 -1.59 2.06
C GLN A 44 0.13 -2.86 2.20
N THR A 45 -0.50 -3.96 2.65
CA THR A 45 0.14 -5.28 2.80
C THR A 45 0.38 -5.99 1.48
N SER A 46 -0.57 -5.90 0.53
CA SER A 46 -0.50 -6.64 -0.74
C SER A 46 0.75 -6.33 -1.59
N PRO A 47 1.27 -5.08 -1.68
CA PRO A 47 2.54 -4.83 -2.34
C PRO A 47 3.74 -5.46 -1.64
N VAL A 48 3.74 -5.55 -0.31
CA VAL A 48 4.82 -6.21 0.46
C VAL A 48 4.80 -7.72 0.21
N TYR A 49 3.61 -8.33 0.25
CA TYR A 49 3.42 -9.75 -0.08
C TYR A 49 4.00 -10.09 -1.47
N ALA A 50 3.58 -9.34 -2.50
CA ALA A 50 4.03 -9.56 -3.87
C ALA A 50 5.54 -9.31 -4.03
N HIS A 51 6.08 -8.33 -3.31
CA HIS A 51 7.51 -8.07 -3.26
C HIS A 51 8.28 -9.26 -2.69
N ILE A 52 7.89 -9.80 -1.52
CA ILE A 52 8.56 -10.93 -0.88
C ILE A 52 8.56 -12.14 -1.82
N ARG A 53 7.38 -12.52 -2.36
CA ARG A 53 7.27 -13.62 -3.33
C ARG A 53 8.19 -13.49 -4.55
N LYS A 54 8.52 -12.27 -4.97
CA LYS A 54 9.33 -11.99 -6.15
C LYS A 54 10.82 -11.77 -5.86
N LYS A 55 11.16 -11.20 -4.70
CA LYS A 55 12.52 -10.72 -4.37
C LYS A 55 13.17 -11.52 -3.24
N HIS A 56 12.39 -12.25 -2.47
CA HIS A 56 12.79 -13.13 -1.38
C HIS A 56 12.06 -14.47 -1.52
N PRO A 57 12.21 -15.19 -2.66
CA PRO A 57 11.37 -16.34 -3.01
C PRO A 57 11.54 -17.55 -2.09
N GLU A 58 12.69 -17.64 -1.40
CA GLU A 58 13.01 -18.72 -0.45
C GLU A 58 12.63 -18.36 0.99
N GLU A 59 12.19 -17.13 1.23
CA GLU A 59 11.80 -16.65 2.55
C GLU A 59 10.30 -16.83 2.81
N GLU A 60 9.94 -16.98 4.08
CA GLU A 60 8.55 -16.97 4.49
C GLU A 60 7.91 -15.59 4.29
N VAL A 61 6.59 -15.57 4.02
CA VAL A 61 5.89 -14.31 3.78
C VAL A 61 5.40 -13.70 5.09
N PHE A 62 6.28 -12.97 5.77
CA PHE A 62 5.96 -12.12 6.91
C PHE A 62 5.91 -10.64 6.52
N ILE A 63 4.96 -9.88 7.08
CA ILE A 63 4.83 -8.44 6.85
C ILE A 63 4.94 -7.74 8.19
N PHE A 64 5.95 -6.88 8.33
CA PHE A 64 6.14 -6.09 9.54
C PHE A 64 5.23 -4.87 9.53
N ASP A 65 4.38 -4.73 10.56
CA ASP A 65 3.57 -3.53 10.78
C ASP A 65 4.31 -2.58 11.72
N MET A 66 4.79 -1.46 11.19
CA MET A 66 5.61 -0.50 11.94
C MET A 66 4.81 0.34 12.95
N LYS A 67 3.50 0.13 13.07
CA LYS A 67 2.64 0.79 14.07
C LYS A 67 2.31 -0.10 15.28
N LEU A 68 2.80 -1.34 15.29
CA LEU A 68 2.75 -2.26 16.44
C LEU A 68 4.00 -2.11 17.31
#